data_AF-A0A0H3LAH1-F1
#
_entry.id   AF-A0A0H3LAH1-F1
#
_cell.length_a   1.000
_cell.length_b   1.000
_cell.length_c   1.000
_cell.angle_alpha   90.00
_cell.angle_beta   90.00
_cell.angle_gamma   90.00
#
_symmetry.space_group_name_H-M   'P 1'
#
loop_
_entity.id
_entity.type
_entity.pdbx_description
1 polymer ?
#
loop_
_entity_poly.entity_id
_entity_poly.type
_entity_poly.pdbx_seq_one_letter_code
_entity_poly.pdbx_strand_id
1 'polypeptide(L)' 'MLTEEQLNHIVTHPDDVSHQVVAMAKELLAYRAAFARPYAVIEPLGMTYIGDENAAMVWHPKHGEDGDTRLYLKPLIDE' A
#
# COMPACT_ATOMS: atom_id res chain seq x y z
N MET A 1 -1.50 11.77 -14.38
CA MET A 1 -0.72 10.91 -13.47
C MET A 1 -0.07 9.81 -14.31
N LEU A 2 1.17 9.39 -14.02
CA LEU A 2 1.86 8.38 -14.85
C LEU A 2 1.15 7.03 -14.78
N THR A 3 1.02 6.31 -15.90
CA THR A 3 0.50 4.94 -15.93
C THR A 3 1.53 3.96 -15.34
N GLU A 4 1.11 2.74 -15.02
CA GLU A 4 2.04 1.70 -14.58
C GLU A 4 3.08 1.37 -15.67
N GLU A 5 2.64 1.32 -16.93
CA GLU A 5 3.52 1.14 -18.09
C GLU A 5 4.58 2.26 -18.19
N GLN A 6 4.18 3.52 -18.00
CA GLN A 6 5.12 4.65 -18.00
C GLN A 6 6.13 4.57 -16.84
N LEU A 7 5.69 4.16 -15.64
CA LEU A 7 6.60 3.96 -14.50
C LEU A 7 7.57 2.80 -14.75
N ASN A 8 7.08 1.68 -15.29
CA ASN A 8 7.91 0.54 -15.64
C ASN A 8 8.95 0.91 -16.70
N HIS A 9 8.57 1.70 -17.71
CA HIS A 9 9.51 2.21 -18.71
C HIS A 9 10.66 3.01 -18.08
N ILE A 10 10.36 3.89 -17.13
CA ILE A 10 11.37 4.68 -16.41
C ILE A 10 12.32 3.77 -15.63
N VAL A 11 11.80 2.72 -14.98
CA VAL A 11 12.61 1.79 -14.20
C VAL A 11 13.50 0.92 -15.09
N THR A 12 13.05 0.55 -16.29
CA THR A 12 13.81 -0.29 -17.23
C THR A 12 14.78 0.49 -18.11
N HIS A 13 14.67 1.82 -18.18
CA HIS A 13 15.58 2.70 -18.92
C HIS A 13 16.17 3.78 -17.99
N PRO A 14 16.97 3.38 -16.99
CA PRO A 14 17.46 4.31 -15.96
C PRO A 14 18.46 5.35 -16.50
N ASP A 15 19.11 5.07 -17.65
CA ASP A 15 20.11 5.96 -18.25
C ASP A 15 19.48 7.21 -18.92
N ASP A 16 18.17 7.16 -19.22
CA ASP A 16 17.45 8.24 -19.91
C ASP A 16 16.99 9.35 -18.96
N VAL A 17 17.09 9.12 -17.64
CA VAL A 17 16.55 9.99 -16.60
C VAL A 17 17.49 10.10 -15.40
N SER A 18 17.22 11.01 -14.47
CA SER A 18 18.02 11.09 -13.24
C SER A 18 17.71 9.93 -12.29
N HIS A 19 18.69 9.54 -11.47
CA HIS A 19 18.52 8.52 -10.43
C HIS A 19 17.34 8.82 -9.48
N GLN A 20 17.06 10.10 -9.21
CA GLN A 20 15.94 10.52 -8.37
C GLN A 20 14.59 10.18 -9.02
N VAL A 21 14.48 10.33 -10.34
CA VAL A 21 13.26 9.98 -11.09
C VAL A 21 13.05 8.48 -11.09
N VAL A 22 14.12 7.69 -11.25
CA VAL A 22 14.07 6.22 -11.14
C VAL A 22 13.63 5.78 -9.74
N ALA A 23 14.21 6.37 -8.69
CA ALA A 23 13.85 6.07 -7.30
C ALA A 23 12.37 6.36 -7.03
N MET A 24 11.90 7.55 -7.43
CA MET A 24 10.48 7.91 -7.30
C MET A 24 9.56 6.97 -8.08
N ALA A 25 9.96 6.53 -9.28
CA ALA A 25 9.16 5.58 -10.05
C ALA A 25 9.04 4.23 -9.35
N LYS A 26 10.12 3.72 -8.76
CA LYS A 26 10.12 2.49 -7.94
C LYS A 26 9.22 2.64 -6.71
N GLU A 27 9.33 3.76 -5.99
CA GLU A 27 8.47 4.04 -4.83
C GLU A 27 6.99 4.04 -5.22
N LEU A 28 6.62 4.72 -6.30
CA LEU A 28 5.24 4.78 -6.77
C LEU A 28 4.70 3.39 -7.16
N LEU A 29 5.52 2.54 -7.78
CA LEU A 29 5.16 1.16 -8.08
C LEU A 29 4.96 0.33 -6.80
N ALA A 30 5.84 0.48 -5.81
CA ALA A 30 5.71 -0.19 -4.51
C ALA A 30 4.43 0.24 -3.77
N TYR A 31 4.12 1.53 -3.76
CA TYR A 31 2.88 2.06 -3.18
C TYR A 31 1.64 1.48 -3.89
N ARG A 32 1.65 1.45 -5.23
CA ARG A 32 0.53 0.89 -6.01
C ARG A 32 0.30 -0.57 -5.70
N ALA A 33 1.36 -1.37 -5.65
CA ALA A 33 1.27 -2.78 -5.30
C ALA A 33 0.72 -2.99 -3.88
N ALA A 34 1.21 -2.22 -2.91
CA ALA A 34 0.79 -2.32 -1.50
C ALA A 34 -0.66 -1.89 -1.27
N PHE A 35 -1.14 -0.90 -2.03
CA PHE A 35 -2.48 -0.33 -1.87
C PHE A 35 -3.51 -0.81 -2.90
N ALA A 36 -3.13 -1.69 -3.83
CA ALA A 36 -4.04 -2.24 -4.84
C ALA A 36 -5.25 -2.95 -4.22
N ARG A 37 -5.06 -3.60 -3.06
CA ARG A 37 -6.12 -4.24 -2.30
C ARG A 37 -5.81 -4.26 -0.80
N PRO A 38 -6.82 -4.14 0.06
CA PRO A 38 -6.63 -4.34 1.49
C PRO A 38 -6.10 -5.75 1.77
N TYR A 39 -5.24 -5.86 2.77
CA TYR A 39 -4.75 -7.13 3.31
C TYR A 39 -5.72 -7.69 4.36
N ALA A 40 -6.30 -6.80 5.16
CA ALA A 40 -7.29 -7.14 6.17
C ALA A 40 -8.28 -5.99 6.38
N VAL A 41 -9.35 -6.26 7.14
CA VAL A 41 -10.31 -5.27 7.60
C VAL A 41 -10.51 -5.41 9.11
N ILE A 42 -10.82 -4.29 9.75
CA ILE A 42 -11.08 -4.21 11.17
C ILE A 42 -12.27 -3.27 11.40
N GLU A 43 -13.22 -3.74 12.20
CA GLU A 43 -14.40 -2.96 12.56
C GLU A 43 -14.03 -1.78 13.47
N PRO A 44 -14.86 -0.72 13.54
CA PRO A 44 -14.59 0.45 14.38
C PRO A 44 -14.32 0.14 15.85
N LEU A 45 -15.03 -0.83 16.45
CA LEU A 45 -14.77 -1.26 17.82
C LEU A 45 -13.38 -1.91 17.97
N GLY A 46 -12.98 -2.70 16.98
CA GLY A 46 -11.64 -3.27 16.89
C GLY A 46 -10.56 -2.19 16.85
N MET A 47 -10.80 -1.09 16.14
CA MET A 47 -9.86 0.05 16.11
C MET A 47 -9.66 0.67 17.49
N THR A 48 -10.74 0.79 18.29
CA THR A 48 -10.64 1.26 19.68
C THR A 48 -9.76 0.33 20.51
N TYR A 49 -9.91 -0.99 20.35
CA TYR A 49 -9.06 -1.95 21.09
C TYR A 49 -7.58 -1.82 20.73
N ILE A 50 -7.23 -1.63 19.46
CA ILE A 50 -5.83 -1.38 19.07
C ILE A 50 -5.29 -0.12 19.75
N GLY A 51 -6.08 0.97 19.77
CA GLY A 51 -5.69 2.24 20.39
C GLY A 51 -5.42 2.12 21.89
N ASP A 52 -6.14 1.24 22.57
CA ASP A 52 -5.99 0.97 24.00
C ASP A 52 -4.97 -0.14 24.32
N GLU A 53 -4.10 -0.49 23.36
CA GLU A 53 -3.11 -1.58 23.45
C GLU A 53 -3.72 -2.97 23.72
N ASN A 54 -5.01 -3.14 23.44
CA ASN A 54 -5.70 -4.42 23.52
C ASN A 54 -5.69 -5.15 22.17
N ALA A 55 -5.89 -6.48 22.22
CA ALA A 55 -6.03 -7.27 21.02
C ALA A 55 -7.36 -6.97 20.32
N ALA A 56 -7.32 -6.78 19.00
CA ALA A 56 -8.50 -6.62 18.16
C ALA A 56 -8.67 -7.80 17.21
N MET A 57 -9.92 -8.11 16.86
CA MET A 57 -10.20 -9.10 15.83
C MET A 57 -9.95 -8.51 14.45
N VAL A 58 -9.14 -9.20 13.66
CA VAL A 58 -8.79 -8.81 12.29
C VAL A 58 -9.38 -9.84 11.33
N TRP A 59 -10.09 -9.36 10.32
CA TRP A 59 -10.83 -10.19 9.39
C TRP A 59 -10.22 -10.17 7.99
N HIS A 60 -10.48 -11.24 7.23
CA HIS A 60 -10.13 -11.27 5.81
C HIS A 60 -10.96 -10.20 5.05
N PRO A 61 -10.40 -9.46 4.07
CA PRO A 61 -11.07 -8.33 3.43
C PRO A 61 -12.40 -8.65 2.74
N LYS A 62 -12.59 -9.91 2.35
CA LYS A 62 -13.86 -10.41 1.78
C LYS A 62 -15.06 -10.29 2.72
N HIS A 63 -14.83 -10.06 4.01
CA HIS A 63 -15.85 -9.90 5.04
C HIS A 63 -16.09 -8.44 5.42
N GLY A 64 -15.45 -7.48 4.73
CA GLY A 64 -15.60 -6.07 5.07
C GLY A 64 -17.00 -5.56 4.82
N GLU A 65 -17.51 -4.79 5.78
CA GLU A 65 -18.77 -4.07 5.72
C GLU A 65 -18.55 -2.56 5.62
N ASP A 66 -19.62 -1.81 5.34
CA ASP A 66 -19.56 -0.36 5.29
C ASP A 66 -19.21 0.22 6.67
N GLY A 67 -18.13 0.99 6.73
CA GLY A 67 -17.62 1.58 7.97
C GLY A 67 -16.39 0.86 8.55
N ASP A 68 -16.02 -0.30 8.01
CA ASP A 68 -14.78 -0.98 8.41
C ASP A 68 -13.53 -0.22 7.95
N THR A 69 -12.50 -0.29 8.79
CA THR A 69 -11.18 0.24 8.46
C THR A 69 -10.38 -0.80 7.69
N ARG A 70 -9.88 -0.40 6.50
CA ARG A 70 -9.03 -1.25 5.65
C ARG A 70 -7.58 -1.15 6.08
N LEU A 71 -6.96 -2.30 6.31
CA LEU A 71 -5.55 -2.43 6.62
C LEU A 71 -4.79 -2.86 5.35
N TYR A 72 -3.72 -2.16 5.05
CA TYR A 72 -2.86 -2.43 3.90
C TYR A 72 -1.47 -2.82 4.37
N LEU A 73 -0.75 -3.58 3.55
CA LEU A 73 0.64 -3.89 3.84
C LEU A 73 1.49 -2.63 3.72
N LYS A 74 2.54 -2.56 4.54
CA LYS A 74 3.58 -1.56 4.36
C LYS A 74 4.23 -1.78 2.97
N PRO A 75 4.36 -0.75 2.13
CA PRO A 75 5.11 -0.83 0.88
C PRO A 75 6.55 -1.28 1.13
N LEU A 76 7.03 -2.20 0.30
CA LEU A 76 8.42 -2.63 0.29
C LEU A 76 9.19 -1.69 -0.63
N ILE A 77 9.90 -0.75 -0.03
CA ILE A 77 10.77 0.22 -0.72
C ILE A 77 12.17 -0.11 -0.25
N ASP A 78 13.04 -0.53 -1.18
CA ASP A 78 14.46 -0.74 -0.89
C ASP A 78 15.09 0.63 -0.59
N GLU A 79 15.75 0.76 0.57
CA GLU A 79 16.47 1.98 0.99
C GLU A 79 17.79 2.19 0.21
#